data_AF-A0A1S3MKS4-F1
#
_entry.id   AF-A0A1S3MKS4-F1
#
_cell.length_a   1.000
_cell.length_b   1.000
_cell.length_c   1.000
_cell.angle_alpha   90.00
_cell.angle_beta   90.00
_cell.angle_gamma   90.00
#
_symmetry.space_group_name_H-M   'P 1'
#
loop_
_entity.id
_entity.type
_entity.pdbx_description
1 polymer ?
#
loop_
_entity_poly.entity_id
_entity_poly.type
_entity_poly.pdbx_seq_one_letter_code
_entity_poly.pdbx_strand_id
1 'polypeptide(L)'
;MEPTYCSRRHHQGKDKGKEVLDRKRQVLHLVTQWTTLYRDFLREDEHVKLFMKTLYRFLLDDLYEYPTLEKEQKDLQKLLRLHRRHTAEEYSPHRKSKALSHQLSLKENGLPSRRTQRETREVLCHVYVSMDSYLSVRSLASVVAQGLLQEVAERLDVPLEELVLLAVTYPGGI
;
A
#
# COMPACT_ATOMS: atom_id res chain seq x y z
N MET A 1 21.22 10.14 -64.47
CA MET A 1 21.60 9.22 -63.40
C MET A 1 21.49 10.00 -62.10
N GLU A 2 20.44 9.78 -61.33
CA GLU A 2 20.19 10.46 -60.06
C GLU A 2 19.98 9.39 -58.98
N PRO A 3 20.74 9.40 -57.88
CA PRO A 3 20.35 8.65 -56.72
C PRO A 3 20.13 9.54 -55.48
N THR A 4 18.88 9.50 -55.02
CA THR A 4 18.47 9.30 -53.61
C THR A 4 18.97 10.27 -52.54
N TYR A 5 18.16 11.29 -52.23
CA TYR A 5 18.25 12.06 -50.98
C TYR A 5 16.99 11.98 -50.08
N CYS A 6 16.09 11.01 -50.27
CA CYS A 6 14.82 10.97 -49.50
C CYS A 6 14.73 9.95 -48.35
N SER A 7 15.71 9.06 -48.14
CA SER A 7 15.56 8.03 -47.08
C SER A 7 16.02 8.46 -45.68
N ARG A 8 16.87 9.49 -45.52
CA ARG A 8 17.45 9.84 -44.20
C ARG A 8 16.43 10.39 -43.19
N ARG A 9 15.40 11.11 -43.63
CA ARG A 9 14.45 11.76 -42.70
C ARG A 9 13.40 10.79 -42.13
N HIS A 10 13.03 9.76 -42.87
CA HIS A 10 12.04 8.78 -42.42
C HIS A 10 12.58 7.78 -41.39
N HIS A 11 13.87 7.43 -41.45
CA HIS A 11 14.47 6.55 -40.43
C HIS A 11 14.58 7.23 -39.07
N GLN A 12 14.91 8.53 -39.03
CA GLN A 12 15.13 9.26 -37.78
C GLN A 12 13.84 9.48 -36.97
N GLY A 13 12.69 9.66 -37.62
CA GLY A 13 11.39 9.75 -36.94
C GLY A 13 10.91 8.40 -36.38
N LYS A 14 11.18 7.32 -37.11
CA LYS A 14 10.85 5.94 -36.69
C LYS A 14 11.69 5.48 -35.50
N ASP A 15 12.97 5.84 -35.46
CA ASP A 15 13.87 5.54 -34.34
C ASP A 15 13.48 6.29 -33.06
N LYS A 16 13.11 7.57 -33.17
CA LYS A 16 12.65 8.36 -32.03
C LYS A 16 11.36 7.79 -31.42
N GLY A 17 10.40 7.38 -32.26
CA GLY A 17 9.17 6.73 -31.77
C GLY A 17 9.46 5.41 -31.05
N LYS A 18 10.41 4.62 -31.56
CA LYS A 18 10.85 3.37 -30.93
C LYS A 18 11.55 3.62 -29.59
N GLU A 19 12.41 4.62 -29.51
CA GLU A 19 13.08 5.02 -28.27
C GLU A 19 12.08 5.49 -27.20
N VAL A 20 11.06 6.26 -27.58
CA VAL A 20 9.97 6.69 -26.68
C VAL A 20 9.19 5.49 -26.17
N LEU A 21 8.90 4.51 -27.03
CA LEU A 21 8.24 3.27 -26.62
C LEU A 21 9.07 2.45 -25.65
N ASP A 22 10.35 2.30 -25.92
CA ASP A 22 11.25 1.52 -25.06
C ASP A 22 11.35 2.15 -23.67
N ARG A 23 11.41 3.49 -23.59
CA ARG A 23 11.34 4.22 -22.31
C ARG A 23 10.01 4.00 -21.60
N LYS A 24 8.88 4.05 -22.31
CA LYS A 24 7.55 3.76 -21.74
C LYS A 24 7.49 2.33 -21.19
N ARG A 25 8.01 1.34 -21.91
CA ARG A 25 8.11 -0.06 -21.43
C ARG A 25 8.96 -0.18 -20.17
N GLN A 26 10.09 0.52 -20.09
CA GLN A 26 10.94 0.53 -18.90
C GLN A 26 10.19 1.08 -17.68
N VAL A 27 9.47 2.19 -17.83
CA VAL A 27 8.64 2.76 -16.75
C VAL A 27 7.56 1.78 -16.30
N LEU A 28 6.85 1.15 -17.25
CA LEU A 28 5.82 0.16 -16.92
C LEU A 28 6.39 -1.06 -16.21
N HIS A 29 7.56 -1.53 -16.62
CA HIS A 29 8.26 -2.62 -15.96
C HIS A 29 8.64 -2.25 -14.53
N LEU A 30 9.22 -1.06 -14.33
CA LEU A 30 9.61 -0.56 -13.02
C LEU A 30 8.40 -0.42 -12.08
N VAL A 31 7.31 0.17 -12.57
CA VAL A 31 6.07 0.30 -11.78
C VAL A 31 5.52 -1.07 -11.43
N THR A 32 5.50 -2.02 -12.39
CA THR A 32 5.05 -3.38 -12.13
C THR A 32 5.89 -4.04 -11.03
N GLN A 33 7.22 -3.94 -11.11
CA GLN A 33 8.12 -4.46 -10.09
C GLN A 33 7.89 -3.80 -8.73
N TRP A 34 7.84 -2.47 -8.69
CA TRP A 34 7.58 -1.71 -7.46
C TRP A 34 6.25 -2.14 -6.81
N THR A 35 5.18 -2.22 -7.58
CA THR A 35 3.87 -2.66 -7.06
C THR A 35 3.88 -4.13 -6.61
N THR A 36 4.67 -5.01 -7.23
CA THR A 36 4.82 -6.39 -6.73
C THR A 36 5.59 -6.48 -5.42
N LEU A 37 6.59 -5.61 -5.20
CA LEU A 37 7.41 -5.62 -3.99
C LEU A 37 6.66 -5.06 -2.78
N TYR A 38 5.94 -3.95 -2.96
CA TYR A 38 5.20 -3.27 -1.88
C TYR A 38 3.71 -3.60 -1.88
N ARG A 39 3.34 -4.77 -2.41
CA ARG A 39 1.98 -5.22 -2.75
C ARG A 39 0.90 -4.89 -1.72
N ASP A 40 1.17 -5.15 -0.46
CA ASP A 40 0.20 -5.01 0.62
C ASP A 40 0.27 -3.63 1.29
N PHE A 41 1.43 -2.94 1.22
CA PHE A 41 1.64 -1.60 1.77
C PHE A 41 0.99 -0.52 0.89
N LEU A 42 1.18 -0.62 -0.42
CA LEU A 42 0.62 0.31 -1.40
C LEU A 42 -0.91 0.23 -1.54
N ARG A 43 -1.54 -0.76 -0.90
CA ARG A 43 -2.98 -1.01 -1.02
C ARG A 43 -3.83 0.00 -0.25
N GLU A 44 -3.32 0.47 0.87
CA GLU A 44 -4.07 1.35 1.77
C GLU A 44 -3.97 2.80 1.33
N ASP A 45 -2.93 3.15 0.58
CA ASP A 45 -2.65 4.52 0.15
C ASP A 45 -3.54 4.99 -1.03
N GLU A 46 -4.31 6.05 -0.80
CA GLU A 46 -5.19 6.67 -1.80
C GLU A 46 -4.42 7.31 -2.96
N HIS A 47 -3.24 7.88 -2.71
CA HIS A 47 -2.40 8.48 -3.76
C HIS A 47 -1.88 7.40 -4.70
N VAL A 48 -1.51 6.23 -4.19
CA VAL A 48 -1.07 5.11 -5.02
C VAL A 48 -2.22 4.59 -5.89
N LYS A 49 -3.44 4.50 -5.35
CA LYS A 49 -4.63 4.15 -6.15
C LYS A 49 -4.86 5.14 -7.28
N LEU A 50 -4.76 6.44 -7.00
CA LEU A 50 -4.94 7.50 -8.00
C LEU A 50 -3.84 7.46 -9.07
N PHE A 51 -2.58 7.27 -8.66
CA PHE A 51 -1.45 7.12 -9.56
C PHE A 51 -1.66 5.94 -10.51
N MET A 52 -2.00 4.76 -9.97
CA MET A 52 -2.22 3.55 -10.77
C MET A 52 -3.38 3.69 -11.76
N LYS A 53 -4.48 4.34 -11.35
CA LYS A 53 -5.61 4.64 -12.25
C LYS A 53 -5.19 5.57 -13.39
N THR A 54 -4.39 6.59 -13.07
CA THR A 54 -3.89 7.56 -14.05
C THR A 54 -2.93 6.91 -15.03
N LEU A 55 -1.99 6.11 -14.53
CA LEU A 55 -1.05 5.34 -15.35
C LEU A 55 -1.77 4.39 -16.31
N TYR A 56 -2.78 3.67 -15.82
CA TYR A 56 -3.56 2.77 -16.66
C TYR A 56 -4.31 3.51 -17.78
N ARG A 57 -4.82 4.71 -17.51
CA ARG A 57 -5.43 5.57 -18.54
C ARG A 57 -4.43 5.96 -19.62
N PHE A 58 -3.25 6.45 -19.24
CA PHE A 58 -2.20 6.79 -20.20
C PHE A 58 -1.75 5.59 -21.03
N LEU A 59 -1.66 4.41 -20.43
CA LEU A 59 -1.32 3.20 -21.15
C LEU A 59 -2.41 2.81 -22.17
N LEU A 60 -3.69 3.02 -21.86
CA LEU A 60 -4.78 2.79 -22.82
C LEU A 60 -4.72 3.78 -23.99
N ASP A 61 -4.41 5.04 -23.71
CA ASP A 61 -4.22 6.06 -24.76
C ASP A 61 -3.03 5.67 -25.66
N ASP A 62 -1.94 5.22 -25.07
CA ASP A 62 -0.74 4.77 -25.80
C ASP A 62 -0.98 3.50 -26.62
N LEU A 63 -1.89 2.62 -26.21
CA LEU A 63 -2.25 1.42 -26.97
C LEU A 63 -2.91 1.73 -28.31
N TYR A 64 -3.61 2.87 -28.41
CA TYR A 64 -4.21 3.30 -29.67
C TYR A 64 -3.13 3.60 -30.72
N GLU A 65 -2.03 4.24 -30.30
CA GLU A 65 -0.91 4.57 -31.16
C GLU A 65 0.09 3.41 -31.31
N TYR A 66 0.21 2.56 -30.28
CA TYR A 66 1.23 1.53 -30.16
C TYR A 66 0.64 0.18 -29.69
N PRO A 67 0.06 -0.61 -30.60
CA PRO A 67 -0.56 -1.90 -30.26
C PRO A 67 0.44 -2.93 -29.69
N THR A 68 1.75 -2.72 -29.88
CA THR A 68 2.79 -3.59 -29.32
C THR A 68 2.89 -3.54 -27.78
N LEU A 69 2.23 -2.60 -27.11
CA LEU A 69 2.16 -2.49 -25.63
C LEU A 69 1.11 -3.41 -24.99
N GLU A 70 0.39 -4.23 -25.78
CA GLU A 70 -0.69 -5.09 -25.30
C GLU A 70 -0.24 -6.07 -24.21
N LYS A 71 1.01 -6.53 -24.29
CA LYS A 71 1.58 -7.44 -23.28
C LYS A 71 1.70 -6.74 -21.93
N GLU A 72 2.32 -5.57 -21.88
CA GLU A 72 2.49 -4.77 -20.68
C GLU A 72 1.14 -4.36 -20.10
N GLN A 73 0.16 -4.06 -20.95
CA GLN A 73 -1.21 -3.77 -20.53
C GLN A 73 -1.83 -4.96 -19.78
N LYS A 74 -1.74 -6.16 -20.34
CA LYS A 74 -2.31 -7.38 -19.72
C LYS A 74 -1.64 -7.68 -18.38
N ASP A 75 -0.34 -7.47 -18.27
CA ASP A 75 0.40 -7.70 -17.04
C ASP A 75 0.04 -6.67 -15.96
N LEU A 76 -0.05 -5.39 -16.31
CA LEU A 76 -0.53 -4.35 -15.39
C LEU A 76 -1.99 -4.59 -14.98
N GLN A 77 -2.85 -5.02 -15.91
CA GLN A 77 -4.25 -5.33 -15.63
C GLN A 77 -4.38 -6.52 -14.66
N LYS A 78 -3.56 -7.58 -14.82
CA LYS A 78 -3.51 -8.70 -13.87
C LYS A 78 -3.09 -8.22 -12.49
N LEU A 79 -2.09 -7.35 -12.41
CA LEU A 79 -1.61 -6.77 -11.15
C LEU A 79 -2.69 -5.95 -10.46
N LEU A 80 -3.38 -5.07 -11.18
CA LEU A 80 -4.51 -4.28 -10.67
C LEU A 80 -5.68 -5.16 -10.21
N ARG A 81 -5.98 -6.24 -10.95
CA ARG A 81 -7.03 -7.21 -10.56
C ARG A 81 -6.66 -7.99 -9.29
N LEU A 82 -5.39 -8.36 -9.13
CA LEU A 82 -4.90 -8.98 -7.89
C LEU A 82 -5.06 -8.01 -6.72
N HIS A 83 -4.77 -6.73 -6.94
CA HIS A 83 -4.94 -5.69 -5.92
C HIS A 83 -6.42 -5.53 -5.48
N ARG A 84 -7.37 -5.64 -6.42
CA ARG A 84 -8.82 -5.55 -6.14
C ARG A 84 -9.41 -6.77 -5.42
N ARG A 85 -8.91 -7.99 -5.72
CA ARG A 85 -9.50 -9.23 -5.20
C ARG A 85 -9.30 -9.44 -3.69
N HIS A 86 -8.21 -8.95 -3.10
CA HIS A 86 -8.02 -9.06 -1.64
C HIS A 86 -8.89 -8.09 -0.84
N THR A 87 -9.50 -7.08 -1.47
CA THR A 87 -10.54 -6.23 -0.82
C THR A 87 -11.91 -6.88 -0.84
N ALA A 88 -12.20 -7.72 -1.86
CA ALA A 88 -13.48 -8.40 -1.99
C ALA A 88 -13.56 -9.70 -1.15
N GLU A 89 -12.43 -10.25 -0.74
CA GLU A 89 -12.38 -11.50 0.03
C GLU A 89 -12.82 -11.32 1.51
N GLU A 90 -12.86 -10.07 2.02
CA GLU A 90 -13.55 -9.74 3.28
C GLU A 90 -15.08 -9.81 3.18
N TYR A 91 -15.64 -9.79 1.96
CA TYR A 91 -17.07 -9.90 1.68
C TYR A 91 -17.38 -11.12 0.79
N SER A 92 -16.75 -12.26 1.07
CA SER A 92 -17.20 -13.53 0.48
C SER A 92 -18.53 -13.98 1.13
N PRO A 93 -19.64 -14.15 0.36
CA PRO A 93 -20.93 -14.60 0.91
C PRO A 93 -20.93 -16.08 1.36
N HIS A 94 -19.81 -16.79 1.23
CA HIS A 94 -19.74 -18.23 1.49
C HIS A 94 -19.48 -18.63 2.95
N ARG A 95 -19.66 -17.72 3.91
CA ARG A 95 -19.68 -18.04 5.36
C ARG A 95 -20.95 -18.78 5.83
N LYS A 96 -21.61 -19.57 4.98
CA LYS A 96 -22.78 -20.39 5.36
C LYS A 96 -22.46 -21.84 5.71
N SER A 97 -21.18 -22.23 5.80
CA SER A 97 -20.79 -23.56 6.29
C SER A 97 -19.67 -23.47 7.32
N LYS A 98 -19.98 -22.93 8.51
CA LYS A 98 -19.09 -23.03 9.68
C LYS A 98 -19.83 -23.08 11.02
N ALA A 99 -21.16 -23.17 11.01
CA ALA A 99 -21.97 -23.26 12.23
C ALA A 99 -21.97 -24.66 12.87
N LEU A 100 -21.44 -25.69 12.18
CA LEU A 100 -21.44 -27.08 12.69
C LEU A 100 -20.07 -27.60 13.13
N SER A 101 -19.00 -26.83 12.98
CA SER A 101 -17.63 -27.23 13.33
C SER A 101 -17.06 -26.55 14.58
N HIS A 102 -17.92 -25.93 15.40
CA HIS A 102 -17.52 -25.19 16.60
C HIS A 102 -17.68 -25.98 17.93
N GLN A 103 -18.12 -27.24 17.90
CA GLN A 103 -18.41 -27.99 19.12
C GLN A 103 -17.23 -28.83 19.66
N LEU A 104 -16.12 -29.01 18.93
CA LEU A 104 -15.05 -29.94 19.35
C LEU A 104 -13.60 -29.46 19.14
N SER A 105 -13.33 -28.15 19.11
CA SER A 105 -11.94 -27.67 19.06
C SER A 105 -11.58 -26.88 20.30
N LEU A 106 -10.79 -27.53 21.17
CA LEU A 106 -10.06 -26.93 22.26
C LEU A 106 -9.11 -25.87 21.66
N LYS A 107 -9.55 -24.62 21.77
CA LYS A 107 -8.86 -23.35 21.48
C LYS A 107 -7.33 -23.47 21.35
N GLU A 108 -6.85 -23.78 20.16
CA GLU A 108 -5.53 -23.34 19.71
C GLU A 108 -5.72 -21.94 19.12
N ASN A 109 -5.06 -20.96 19.74
CA ASN A 109 -5.18 -19.55 19.43
C ASN A 109 -4.83 -19.31 17.96
N GLY A 110 -5.85 -19.19 17.11
CA GLY A 110 -5.70 -18.68 15.75
C GLY A 110 -5.13 -17.27 15.82
N LEU A 111 -3.82 -17.15 15.60
CA LEU A 111 -3.16 -15.89 15.36
C LEU A 111 -3.95 -15.15 14.27
N PRO A 112 -4.50 -13.94 14.54
CA PRO A 112 -5.05 -13.13 13.47
C PRO A 112 -3.95 -12.91 12.45
N SER A 113 -4.27 -13.11 11.18
CA SER A 113 -3.32 -13.16 10.07
C SER A 113 -2.28 -12.06 10.20
N ARG A 114 -1.04 -12.46 10.50
CA ARG A 114 0.15 -11.62 10.57
C ARG A 114 0.56 -11.16 9.17
N ARG A 115 -0.31 -10.45 8.47
CA ARG A 115 0.01 -9.80 7.20
C ARG A 115 -0.64 -8.42 7.16
N THR A 116 0.24 -7.43 7.24
CA THR A 116 0.13 -6.09 6.63
C THR A 116 -0.98 -5.13 7.06
N GLN A 117 -1.82 -5.47 8.03
CA GLN A 117 -2.60 -4.47 8.77
C GLN A 117 -1.74 -3.86 9.89
N ARG A 118 -0.69 -3.11 9.55
CA ARG A 118 0.22 -2.50 10.56
C ARG A 118 0.06 -0.98 10.69
N GLU A 119 -0.38 -0.28 9.65
CA GLU A 119 -0.51 1.19 9.71
C GLU A 119 -1.92 1.64 10.07
N THR A 120 -2.97 1.02 9.53
CA THR A 120 -4.37 1.33 9.87
C THR A 120 -4.91 0.56 11.07
N ARG A 121 -4.08 -0.27 11.73
CA ARG A 121 -4.50 -1.01 12.91
C ARG A 121 -4.58 -0.08 14.11
N GLU A 122 -5.77 0.12 14.63
CA GLU A 122 -5.95 0.77 15.92
C GLU A 122 -5.48 -0.15 17.05
N VAL A 123 -4.76 0.44 18.00
CA VAL A 123 -4.26 -0.18 19.22
C VAL A 123 -4.76 0.60 20.42
N LEU A 124 -4.94 -0.09 21.54
CA LEU A 124 -5.21 0.53 22.83
C LEU A 124 -3.89 0.61 23.59
N CYS A 125 -3.41 1.83 23.81
CA CYS A 125 -2.19 2.13 24.56
C CYS A 125 -2.54 2.60 25.97
N HIS A 126 -1.79 2.14 26.96
CA HIS A 126 -1.85 2.68 28.32
C HIS A 126 -0.66 3.62 28.53
N VAL A 127 -0.95 4.91 28.69
CA VAL A 127 0.05 5.96 28.96
C VAL A 127 0.02 6.25 30.46
N TYR A 128 1.07 5.84 31.17
CA TYR A 128 1.18 6.05 32.61
C TYR A 128 1.52 7.52 32.90
N VAL A 129 0.72 8.15 33.76
CA VAL A 129 0.92 9.53 34.25
C VAL A 129 1.64 9.51 35.61
N SER A 130 1.32 8.53 36.44
CA SER A 130 2.01 8.21 37.70
C SER A 130 2.29 6.71 37.81
N MET A 131 2.89 6.25 38.92
CA MET A 131 3.15 4.82 39.15
C MET A 131 1.87 3.96 39.18
N ASP A 132 0.74 4.56 39.53
CA ASP A 132 -0.54 3.90 39.78
C ASP A 132 -1.68 4.40 38.88
N SER A 133 -1.46 5.42 38.06
CA SER A 133 -2.47 5.96 37.13
C SER A 133 -2.00 5.92 35.69
N TYR A 134 -2.92 5.57 34.79
CA TYR A 134 -2.70 5.56 33.36
C TYR A 134 -3.94 6.05 32.60
N LEU A 135 -3.71 6.53 31.39
CA LEU A 135 -4.74 6.84 30.40
C LEU A 135 -4.79 5.78 29.31
N SER A 136 -5.99 5.26 29.05
CA SER A 136 -6.25 4.38 27.90
C SER A 136 -6.53 5.22 26.65
N VAL A 137 -5.59 5.22 25.71
CA VAL A 137 -5.68 5.96 24.45
C VAL A 137 -5.80 4.99 23.29
N ARG A 138 -6.83 5.17 22.46
CA ARG A 138 -7.01 4.39 21.22
C ARG A 138 -6.36 5.18 20.08
N SER A 139 -5.34 4.61 19.46
CA SER A 139 -4.57 5.29 18.40
C SER A 139 -4.13 4.30 17.32
N LEU A 140 -3.64 4.81 16.19
CA LEU A 140 -3.06 3.97 15.16
C LEU A 140 -1.72 3.37 15.63
N ALA A 141 -1.43 2.13 15.25
CA ALA A 141 -0.17 1.48 15.57
C ALA A 141 1.06 2.20 14.98
N SER A 142 0.86 3.04 13.97
CA SER A 142 1.88 3.89 13.35
C SER A 142 1.94 5.31 13.90
N VAL A 143 1.19 5.63 14.97
CA VAL A 143 1.17 6.98 15.55
C VAL A 143 2.57 7.43 15.96
N VAL A 144 2.93 8.66 15.59
CA VAL A 144 4.18 9.30 16.02
C VAL A 144 4.03 9.76 17.47
N ALA A 145 5.10 9.69 18.26
CA ALA A 145 5.10 10.06 19.67
C ALA A 145 4.46 11.43 19.94
N GLN A 146 4.71 12.43 19.08
CA GLN A 146 4.09 13.75 19.20
C GLN A 146 2.57 13.73 19.07
N GLY A 147 2.03 12.96 18.12
CA GLY A 147 0.57 12.83 17.95
C GLY A 147 -0.09 12.14 19.14
N LEU A 148 0.58 11.13 19.70
CA LEU A 148 0.12 10.48 20.93
C LEU A 148 0.17 11.44 22.13
N LEU A 149 1.24 12.24 22.24
CA LEU A 149 1.41 13.21 23.32
C LEU A 149 0.36 14.33 23.26
N GLN A 150 0.00 14.79 22.06
CA GLN A 150 -1.08 15.77 21.88
C GLN A 150 -2.43 15.22 22.34
N GLU A 151 -2.81 14.01 21.93
CA GLU A 151 -4.05 13.35 22.38
C GLU A 151 -4.08 13.19 23.92
N VAL A 152 -2.94 12.92 24.54
CA VAL A 152 -2.83 12.84 26.00
C VAL A 152 -2.97 14.21 26.65
N ALA A 153 -2.34 15.25 26.10
CA ALA A 153 -2.43 16.63 26.58
C ALA A 153 -3.88 17.14 26.59
N GLU A 154 -4.59 16.91 25.47
CA GLU A 154 -6.00 17.30 25.32
C GLU A 154 -6.91 16.59 26.33
N ARG A 155 -6.64 15.31 26.65
CA ARG A 155 -7.44 14.58 27.65
C ARG A 155 -7.12 14.95 29.09
N LEU A 156 -5.90 15.41 29.36
CA LEU A 156 -5.46 15.87 30.68
C LEU A 156 -5.79 17.34 30.94
N ASP A 157 -6.19 18.09 29.90
CA ASP A 157 -6.42 19.54 29.94
C ASP A 157 -5.16 20.31 30.39
N VAL A 158 -4.00 19.90 29.88
CA VAL A 158 -2.68 20.50 30.17
C VAL A 158 -1.99 20.92 28.87
N PRO A 159 -1.15 21.96 28.90
CA PRO A 159 -0.42 22.38 27.71
C PRO A 159 0.61 21.32 27.29
N LEU A 160 0.80 21.20 25.97
CA LEU A 160 1.68 20.19 25.37
C LEU A 160 3.14 20.34 25.85
N GLU A 161 3.57 21.57 26.08
CA GLU A 161 4.92 21.94 26.50
C GLU A 161 5.27 21.43 27.91
N GLU A 162 4.27 21.11 28.73
CA GLU A 162 4.45 20.56 30.08
C GLU A 162 4.56 19.02 30.09
N LEU A 163 4.34 18.37 28.95
CA LEU A 163 4.34 16.91 28.86
C LEU A 163 5.51 16.37 28.02
N VAL A 164 6.00 15.19 28.40
CA VAL A 164 6.98 14.42 27.65
C VAL A 164 6.66 12.93 27.73
N LEU A 165 6.82 12.21 26.63
CA LEU A 165 6.70 10.74 26.63
C LEU A 165 8.07 10.11 26.94
N LEU A 166 8.08 9.26 27.97
CA LEU A 166 9.26 8.51 28.40
C LEU A 166 9.06 7.01 28.13
N ALA A 167 10.05 6.39 27.47
CA ALA A 167 10.10 4.94 27.31
C ALA A 167 10.85 4.33 28.49
N VAL A 168 10.11 3.77 29.45
CA VAL A 168 10.69 3.04 30.58
C VAL A 168 10.83 1.57 30.19
N THR A 169 12.07 1.07 30.19
CA THR A 169 12.34 -0.36 30.08
C THR A 169 12.84 -0.84 31.43
N TYR A 170 12.16 -1.83 32.00
CA TYR A 170 12.63 -2.47 33.22
C TYR A 170 13.64 -3.54 32.81
N PRO A 171 14.95 -3.39 33.13
CA PRO A 171 15.85 -4.52 33.05
C PRO A 171 15.33 -5.53 34.06
N GLY A 172 14.83 -6.67 33.59
CA GLY A 172 14.19 -7.68 34.43
C GLY A 172 15.03 -7.96 35.67
N GLY A 173 14.42 -7.81 36.84
CA GLY A 173 14.96 -8.36 38.07
C GLY A 173 15.06 -9.87 37.90
N ILE A 174 16.26 -10.39 38.11
CA ILE A 174 16.54 -11.82 38.36
C ILE A 174 15.69 -12.29 39.54
#